data_AF-A0A834I9S5-F1
#
_entry.id   AF-A0A834I9S5-F1
#
_cell.length_a   1.000
_cell.length_b   1.000
_cell.length_c   1.000
_cell.angle_alpha   90.00
_cell.angle_beta   90.00
_cell.angle_gamma   90.00
#
_symmetry.space_group_name_H-M   'P 1'
#
loop_
_entity.id
_entity.type
_entity.pdbx_description
1 polymer ?
#
loop_
_entity_poly.entity_id
_entity_poly.type
_entity_poly.pdbx_seq_one_letter_code
_entity_poly.pdbx_strand_id
1 'polypeptide(L)'
;MLAVVYIYNRWTKSEIKCFVNGQLASNTEMAWFVSTNDPFDKCYIGATPELDEERIFCGQMSAIYLFSEALTTHQICAMHRLGPGYK
;
A
#
# COMPACT_ATOMS: atom_id res chain seq x y z
N MET A 1 10.01 -4.08 -5.83
CA MET A 1 8.90 -3.12 -5.62
C MET A 1 7.85 -3.77 -4.74
N LEU A 2 7.40 -3.08 -3.69
CA LEU A 2 6.26 -3.49 -2.86
C LEU A 2 5.07 -2.57 -3.18
N ALA A 3 3.88 -3.13 -3.35
CA ALA A 3 2.65 -2.34 -3.50
C ALA A 3 1.54 -2.94 -2.64
N VAL A 4 0.83 -2.08 -1.91
CA VAL A 4 -0.35 -2.43 -1.13
C VAL A 4 -1.53 -1.68 -1.73
N VAL A 5 -2.58 -2.40 -2.09
CA VAL A 5 -3.77 -1.83 -2.73
C VAL A 5 -4.99 -2.15 -1.90
N TYR A 6 -5.72 -1.11 -1.51
CA TYR A 6 -7.04 -1.23 -0.93
C TYR A 6 -8.10 -1.05 -2.03
N ILE A 7 -9.00 -2.01 -2.14
CA ILE A 7 -10.13 -1.98 -3.08
C ILE A 7 -11.40 -1.83 -2.26
N TYR A 8 -11.97 -0.63 -2.28
CA TYR A 8 -13.26 -0.38 -1.65
C TYR A 8 -14.39 -0.96 -2.49
N ASN A 9 -15.23 -1.77 -1.87
CA ASN A 9 -16.49 -2.22 -2.43
C ASN A 9 -17.65 -1.73 -1.55
N ARG A 10 -18.61 -1.03 -2.16
CA ARG A 10 -19.78 -0.49 -1.43
C ARG A 10 -20.78 -1.57 -1.03
N TRP A 11 -20.92 -2.61 -1.84
CA TRP A 11 -21.98 -3.61 -1.72
C TRP A 11 -21.47 -4.98 -1.24
N THR A 12 -20.17 -5.20 -1.32
CA THR A 12 -19.50 -6.44 -0.91
C THR A 12 -18.34 -6.10 0.00
N LYS A 13 -17.57 -7.11 0.40
CA LYS A 13 -16.38 -6.91 1.22
C LYS A 13 -15.32 -6.14 0.43
N SER A 14 -14.64 -5.24 1.12
CA SER A 14 -13.45 -4.59 0.56
C SER A 14 -12.29 -5.58 0.54
N GLU A 15 -11.26 -5.30 -0.25
CA GLU A 15 -10.09 -6.18 -0.37
C GLU A 15 -8.81 -5.41 -0.08
N ILE A 16 -7.82 -6.10 0.48
CA ILE A 16 -6.43 -5.66 0.48
C ILE A 16 -5.61 -6.66 -0.33
N LYS A 17 -4.79 -6.15 -1.25
CA LYS A 17 -3.85 -6.94 -2.05
C LYS A 17 -2.43 -6.43 -1.84
N CYS A 18 -1.51 -7.34 -1.64
CA CYS A 18 -0.09 -7.08 -1.48
C CYS A 18 0.67 -7.68 -2.66
N PHE A 19 1.48 -6.87 -3.33
CA PHE A 19 2.28 -7.27 -4.47
C PHE A 19 3.77 -7.16 -4.16
N VAL A 20 4.53 -8.15 -4.60
CA VAL A 20 5.99 -8.17 -4.54
C VAL A 20 6.50 -8.30 -5.97
N ASN A 21 7.35 -7.36 -6.39
CA ASN A 21 7.98 -7.34 -7.71
C ASN A 21 6.96 -7.46 -8.87
N GLY A 22 5.85 -6.73 -8.75
CA GLY A 22 4.80 -6.67 -9.76
C GLY A 22 3.86 -7.88 -9.81
N GLN A 23 4.03 -8.85 -8.90
CA GLN A 23 3.20 -10.07 -8.80
C GLN A 23 2.39 -10.07 -7.51
N LEU A 24 1.17 -10.63 -7.55
CA LEU A 24 0.34 -10.77 -6.37
C LEU A 24 0.99 -11.77 -5.42
N ALA A 25 1.31 -11.33 -4.21
CA ALA A 25 1.93 -12.17 -3.18
C ALA A 25 0.91 -12.63 -2.12
N SER A 26 -0.04 -11.76 -1.77
CA SER A 26 -1.09 -12.07 -0.79
C SER A 26 -2.32 -11.20 -1.01
N ASN A 27 -3.49 -11.71 -0.63
CA ASN A 27 -4.73 -10.96 -0.59
C ASN A 27 -5.59 -11.37 0.63
N THR A 28 -6.44 -10.46 1.07
CA THR A 28 -7.45 -10.73 2.09
C THR A 28 -8.70 -9.88 1.86
N GLU A 29 -9.85 -10.40 2.28
CA GLU A 29 -11.10 -9.66 2.33
C GLU A 29 -11.25 -8.98 3.70
N MET A 30 -11.74 -7.76 3.70
CA MET A 30 -12.12 -7.02 4.91
C MET A 30 -13.64 -7.02 5.03
N ALA A 31 -14.13 -7.65 6.10
CA ALA A 31 -15.55 -7.66 6.42
C ALA A 31 -16.05 -6.34 7.04
N TRP A 32 -15.15 -5.43 7.42
CA TRP A 32 -15.45 -4.17 8.07
C TRP A 32 -15.08 -2.97 7.20
N PHE A 33 -15.88 -1.91 7.32
CA PHE A 33 -15.58 -0.61 6.73
C PHE A 33 -14.49 0.09 7.54
N VAL A 34 -13.54 0.75 6.86
CA VAL A 34 -12.54 1.61 7.53
C VAL A 34 -13.25 2.91 7.92
N SER A 35 -13.73 2.97 9.17
CA SER A 35 -14.36 4.14 9.75
C SER A 35 -13.53 4.62 10.93
N THR A 36 -13.05 5.85 10.87
CA THR A 36 -12.49 6.57 12.01
C THR A 36 -13.14 7.95 12.08
N ASN A 37 -13.29 8.49 13.28
CA ASN A 37 -13.73 9.87 13.48
C ASN A 37 -12.60 10.87 13.21
N ASP A 38 -11.35 10.43 13.25
CA ASP A 38 -10.18 11.27 13.06
C ASP A 38 -9.81 11.37 11.57
N PRO A 39 -9.46 12.58 11.08
CA PRO A 39 -8.98 12.73 9.71
C PRO A 39 -7.64 12.01 9.51
N PHE A 40 -7.46 11.35 8.37
CA PHE A 40 -6.16 10.81 7.95
C PHE A 40 -5.27 11.92 7.35
N ASP A 41 -4.76 12.80 8.20
CA ASP A 41 -3.96 13.97 7.80
C ASP A 41 -2.44 13.72 7.83
N LYS A 42 -2.01 12.61 8.42
CA LYS A 42 -0.59 12.24 8.57
C LYS A 42 -0.30 10.88 7.98
N CYS A 43 0.85 10.77 7.31
CA CYS A 43 1.39 9.52 6.81
C CYS A 43 2.81 9.34 7.34
N TYR A 44 3.04 8.25 8.07
CA TYR A 44 4.35 7.90 8.61
C TYR A 44 4.94 6.77 7.79
N ILE A 45 6.22 6.90 7.44
CA ILE A 45 6.94 5.91 6.63
C ILE A 45 8.15 5.45 7.44
N GLY A 46 8.19 4.16 7.75
CA GLY A 46 9.31 3.55 8.48
C GLY A 46 9.34 3.80 9.99
N ALA A 47 8.29 4.38 10.57
CA ALA A 47 8.12 4.52 12.01
C ALA A 47 6.63 4.57 12.38
N THR A 48 6.31 4.41 13.66
CA THR A 48 4.97 4.64 14.20
C THR A 48 4.86 6.04 14.80
N PRO A 49 3.62 6.59 14.95
CA PRO A 49 3.41 7.88 15.61
C PRO A 49 3.98 7.94 17.04
N GLU A 50 4.04 6.80 17.73
CA GLU A 50 4.44 6.68 19.14
C GLU A 50 5.96 6.61 19.37
N LEU A 51 6.78 6.74 18.31
CA LEU A 51 8.26 6.69 18.37
C LEU A 51 8.81 5.46 19.11
N ASP A 52 8.22 4.29 18.85
CA ASP A 52 8.69 3.00 19.37
C ASP A 52 9.94 2.54 18.61
N GLU A 53 11.12 2.61 19.25
CA GLU A 53 12.42 2.27 18.65
C GLU A 53 12.48 0.84 18.12
N GLU A 54 11.73 -0.10 18.69
CA GLU A 54 11.69 -1.49 18.23
C GLU A 54 10.87 -1.67 16.94
N ARG A 55 10.08 -0.65 16.56
CA ARG A 55 9.18 -0.68 15.39
C ARG A 55 9.61 0.26 14.26
N ILE A 56 10.87 0.70 14.29
CA ILE A 56 11.47 1.53 13.25
C ILE A 56 11.98 0.65 12.12
N PHE A 57 11.70 1.04 10.88
CA PHE A 57 12.25 0.40 9.70
C PHE A 57 13.75 0.70 9.59
N CYS A 58 14.56 -0.35 9.43
CA CYS A 58 15.99 -0.23 9.15
C CYS A 58 16.28 -0.79 7.76
N GLY A 59 16.72 0.06 6.83
CA GLY A 59 17.02 -0.32 5.46
C GLY A 59 16.97 0.86 4.48
N GLN A 60 16.95 0.55 3.18
CA GLN A 60 16.86 1.55 2.12
C GLN A 60 15.50 1.47 1.43
N MET A 61 14.87 2.63 1.26
CA MET A 61 13.70 2.81 0.39
C MET A 61 14.09 3.74 -0.75
N SER A 62 13.47 3.53 -1.91
CA SER A 62 13.64 4.40 -3.09
C SER A 62 12.37 5.25 -3.26
N ALA A 63 11.82 5.34 -4.46
CA ALA A 63 10.60 6.07 -4.73
C ALA A 63 9.38 5.46 -4.01
N ILE A 64 8.56 6.33 -3.44
CA ILE A 64 7.29 6.00 -2.79
C ILE A 64 6.19 6.74 -3.53
N TYR A 65 5.18 5.99 -3.98
CA TYR A 65 4.04 6.52 -4.72
C TYR A 65 2.76 6.25 -3.94
N LEU A 66 1.86 7.23 -3.93
CA LEU A 66 0.53 7.11 -3.36
C LEU A 66 -0.50 7.49 -4.42
N PHE A 67 -1.54 6.68 -4.55
CA PHE A 67 -2.64 6.89 -5.49
C PHE A 67 -3.95 6.94 -4.71
N SER A 68 -4.84 7.84 -5.10
CA SER A 68 -6.21 7.91 -4.56
C SER A 68 -7.13 6.84 -5.15
N GLU A 69 -6.61 5.99 -6.03
CA GLU A 69 -7.34 4.95 -6.74
C GLU A 69 -6.67 3.59 -6.57
N ALA A 70 -7.48 2.54 -6.60
CA ALA A 70 -6.99 1.18 -6.56
C ALA A 70 -6.32 0.81 -7.89
N LEU A 71 -4.99 0.66 -7.89
CA LEU A 71 -4.26 0.22 -9.08
C LEU A 71 -4.62 -1.22 -9.46
N THR A 72 -4.74 -1.45 -10.76
CA THR A 72 -4.91 -2.79 -11.33
C THR A 72 -3.60 -3.57 -11.30
N THR A 73 -3.68 -4.91 -11.32
CA THR A 73 -2.51 -5.79 -11.43
C THR A 73 -1.61 -5.45 -12.63
N HIS A 74 -2.21 -5.06 -13.76
CA HIS A 74 -1.45 -4.66 -14.96
C HIS A 74 -0.66 -3.37 -14.75
N GLN A 75 -1.25 -2.35 -14.11
CA GLN A 75 -0.55 -1.11 -13.79
C GLN A 75 0.62 -1.35 -12.83
N ILE A 76 0.43 -2.17 -11.80
CA ILE A 76 1.48 -2.52 -10.83
C ILE A 76 2.61 -3.30 -11.51
N CYS A 77 2.26 -4.26 -12.37
CA CYS A 77 3.23 -5.02 -13.16
C CYS A 77 4.02 -4.10 -14.10
N ALA A 78 3.35 -3.17 -14.77
CA ALA A 78 3.98 -2.17 -15.62
C ALA A 78 4.97 -1.32 -14.82
N MET A 79 4.55 -0.73 -13.70
CA MET A 79 5.42 0.06 -12.82
C MET A 79 6.69 -0.71 -12.40
N HIS A 80 6.55 -1.98 -12.03
CA HIS A 80 7.71 -2.81 -11.69
C HIS A 80 8.67 -2.98 -12.87
N ARG A 81 8.13 -3.22 -14.08
CA ARG A 81 8.93 -3.44 -15.31
C ARG A 81 9.62 -2.17 -15.81
N LEU A 82 9.02 -1.01 -15.58
CA LEU A 82 9.64 0.28 -15.87
C LEU A 82 10.91 0.49 -15.05
N GLY A 83 10.95 -0.10 -13.85
CA GLY A 83 12.14 -0.11 -13.00
C GLY A 83 12.43 1.25 -12.35
N PRO A 84 13.49 1.32 -11.53
CA PRO A 84 13.80 2.51 -10.73
C PRO A 84 14.32 3.71 -11.54
N GLY A 85 14.68 3.50 -12.81
CA GLY A 85 15.21 4.55 -13.68
C GLY A 85 14.17 5.25 -14.56
N TYR A 86 12.89 4.86 -14.47
CA TYR A 86 11.82 5.45 -15.25
C TYR A 86 11.51 6.89 -14.80
N LYS A 87 11.46 7.82 -15.76
CA LYS A 87 11.25 9.26 -15.54
C LYS A 87 9.89 9.69 -16.06
#